data_AF-A0A7Z0WHS3-F1
#
_entry.id   AF-A0A7Z0WHS3-F1
#
_cell.length_a   1.000
_cell.length_b   1.000
_cell.length_c   1.000
_cell.angle_alpha   90.00
_cell.angle_beta   90.00
_cell.angle_gamma   90.00
#
_symmetry.space_group_name_H-M   'P 1'
#
loop_
_entity.id
_entity.type
_entity.pdbx_description
1 polymer ?
#
loop_
_entity_poly.entity_id
_entity_poly.type
_entity_poly.pdbx_seq_one_letter_code
_entity_poly.pdbx_strand_id
1 'polypeptide(L)'
;LAAVPGARAAGLAARLAELAEDNGIVLTEPAAPARADLALAAGGPPVGRDVVVLRGTSPVDWALVPQGVVDAAAHASWTVLRRDGSSVVEVSVPRAPGARRAGLAARFGPVEVALDLPAGDGPATGRAPVPDAVVLLPAGERTLTVYAPDFAVPDRLPDPDAPARRAAIVALARTRVGSPGATLAEYVAGA
;
A
#
# COMPACT_ATOMS: atom_id res chain seq x y z
N LEU A 1 -32.24 26.87 15.51
CA LEU A 1 -32.90 26.05 14.47
C LEU A 1 -31.81 25.46 13.59
N ALA A 2 -31.40 24.22 13.88
CA ALA A 2 -30.38 23.52 13.10
C ALA A 2 -30.97 23.20 11.71
N ALA A 3 -30.29 23.63 10.65
CA ALA A 3 -30.68 23.31 9.29
C ALA A 3 -30.61 21.79 9.08
N VAL A 4 -31.74 21.19 8.73
CA VAL A 4 -31.85 19.77 8.38
C VAL A 4 -30.94 19.51 7.17
N PRO A 5 -29.96 18.57 7.25
CA PRO A 5 -29.00 18.31 6.16
C PRO A 5 -29.64 17.82 4.85
N GLY A 6 -30.93 17.46 4.85
CA GLY A 6 -31.64 16.88 3.72
C GLY A 6 -31.77 17.78 2.49
N ALA A 7 -31.95 19.10 2.65
CA ALA A 7 -32.17 19.99 1.50
C ALA A 7 -30.89 20.18 0.64
N ARG A 8 -29.73 20.30 1.29
CA ARG A 8 -28.43 20.40 0.59
C ARG A 8 -28.03 19.05 -0.03
N ALA A 9 -28.31 17.95 0.65
CA ALA A 9 -28.07 16.61 0.13
C ALA A 9 -28.93 16.32 -1.12
N ALA A 10 -30.22 16.70 -1.09
CA ALA A 10 -31.11 16.57 -2.24
C ALA A 10 -30.64 17.40 -3.44
N GLY A 11 -30.20 18.64 -3.21
CA GLY A 11 -29.65 19.49 -4.28
C GLY A 11 -28.36 18.93 -4.90
N LEU A 12 -27.49 18.32 -4.08
CA LEU A 12 -26.28 17.67 -4.58
C LEU A 12 -26.61 16.40 -5.39
N ALA A 13 -27.57 15.59 -4.92
CA ALA A 13 -28.01 14.39 -5.63
C ALA A 13 -28.58 14.72 -7.02
N ALA A 14 -29.39 15.78 -7.13
CA ALA A 14 -29.93 16.24 -8.42
C ALA A 14 -28.81 16.64 -9.40
N ARG A 15 -27.81 17.40 -8.93
CA ARG A 15 -26.66 17.81 -9.76
C ARG A 15 -25.80 16.63 -10.21
N LEU A 16 -25.63 15.62 -9.35
CA LEU A 16 -24.89 14.41 -9.72
C LEU A 16 -25.66 13.57 -10.75
N ALA A 17 -26.99 13.56 -10.68
CA ALA A 17 -27.82 12.89 -11.68
C ALA A 17 -27.73 13.56 -13.05
N GLU A 18 -27.84 14.89 -13.11
CA GLU A 18 -27.63 15.66 -14.35
C GLU A 18 -26.25 15.39 -14.95
N LEU A 19 -25.19 15.47 -14.13
CA LEU A 19 -23.83 15.22 -14.59
C LEU A 19 -23.63 13.79 -15.11
N ALA A 20 -24.28 12.80 -14.49
CA ALA A 20 -24.19 11.43 -14.94
C ALA A 20 -24.91 11.22 -16.28
N GLU A 21 -26.07 11.85 -16.48
CA GLU A 21 -26.80 11.83 -17.75
C GLU A 21 -25.98 12.45 -18.89
N ASP A 22 -25.38 13.63 -18.65
CA ASP A 22 -24.52 14.32 -19.62
C ASP A 22 -23.31 13.48 -20.08
N ASN A 23 -22.87 12.53 -19.24
CA ASN A 23 -21.71 11.67 -19.49
C ASN A 23 -22.09 10.21 -19.82
N GLY A 24 -23.38 9.90 -19.99
CA GLY A 24 -23.85 8.54 -20.27
C GLY A 24 -23.59 7.54 -19.14
N ILE A 25 -23.42 8.00 -17.91
CA ILE A 25 -23.16 7.19 -16.72
C ILE A 25 -24.52 6.78 -16.11
N VAL A 26 -24.77 5.47 -16.02
CA VAL A 26 -25.95 4.95 -15.32
C VAL A 26 -25.66 4.92 -13.82
N LEU A 27 -26.31 5.79 -13.06
CA LEU A 27 -26.24 5.77 -11.60
C LEU A 27 -27.05 4.59 -11.06
N THR A 28 -26.39 3.67 -10.36
CA THR A 28 -27.07 2.61 -9.60
C THR A 28 -27.58 3.19 -8.29
N GLU A 29 -28.85 2.97 -7.99
CA GLU A 29 -29.43 3.39 -6.72
C GLU A 29 -28.70 2.68 -5.56
N PRO A 30 -28.14 3.42 -4.60
CA PRO A 30 -27.46 2.79 -3.48
C PRO A 30 -28.48 2.05 -2.63
N ALA A 31 -28.24 0.75 -2.39
CA ALA A 31 -29.04 -0.01 -1.44
C ALA A 31 -29.01 0.70 -0.08
N ALA A 32 -30.18 0.97 0.49
CA ALA A 32 -30.27 1.53 1.83
C ALA A 32 -29.56 0.57 2.82
N PRO A 33 -28.61 1.05 3.64
CA PRO A 33 -27.92 0.19 4.58
C PRO A 33 -28.93 -0.41 5.55
N ALA A 34 -28.80 -1.71 5.83
CA ALA A 34 -29.66 -2.35 6.80
C ALA A 34 -29.39 -1.75 8.19
N ARG A 35 -30.38 -1.79 9.09
CA ARG A 35 -30.20 -1.34 10.49
C ARG A 35 -29.03 -2.07 11.19
N ALA A 36 -28.74 -3.30 10.79
CA ALA A 36 -27.58 -4.06 11.25
C ALA A 36 -26.25 -3.46 10.77
N ASP A 37 -26.19 -2.86 9.58
CA ASP A 37 -25.01 -2.17 9.05
C ASP A 37 -24.78 -0.83 9.77
N LEU A 38 -25.87 -0.20 10.22
CA LEU A 38 -25.83 1.02 11.03
C LEU A 38 -25.49 0.76 12.51
N ALA A 39 -25.68 -0.46 13.01
CA ALA A 39 -25.36 -0.82 14.40
C ALA A 39 -23.85 -0.78 14.68
N LEU A 40 -23.01 -0.90 13.65
CA LEU A 40 -21.55 -0.76 13.76
C LEU A 40 -21.12 0.65 14.23
N ALA A 41 -21.93 1.67 13.91
CA ALA A 41 -21.67 3.05 14.32
C ALA A 41 -22.15 3.38 15.75
N ALA A 42 -22.94 2.50 16.37
CA ALA A 42 -23.65 2.77 17.63
C ALA A 42 -23.15 1.93 18.83
N GLY A 43 -21.88 1.49 18.82
CA GLY A 43 -21.23 0.96 20.03
C GLY A 43 -21.84 -0.32 20.59
N GLY A 44 -22.23 -1.27 19.74
CA GLY A 44 -22.51 -2.64 20.20
C GLY A 44 -21.27 -3.28 20.84
N PRO A 45 -21.43 -4.25 21.76
CA PRO A 45 -20.31 -4.88 22.45
C PRO A 45 -19.32 -5.49 21.43
N PRO A 46 -18.00 -5.35 21.65
CA PRO A 46 -17.00 -5.77 20.68
C PRO A 46 -17.04 -7.29 20.51
N VAL A 47 -17.67 -7.74 19.43
CA VAL A 47 -17.60 -9.14 19.00
C VAL A 47 -16.27 -9.33 18.30
N GLY A 48 -15.17 -9.47 19.07
CA GLY A 48 -13.88 -10.05 18.65
C GLY A 48 -13.33 -9.69 17.25
N ARG A 49 -13.71 -8.54 16.69
CA ARG A 49 -13.40 -8.13 15.32
C ARG A 49 -12.52 -6.91 15.37
N ASP A 50 -11.44 -6.96 14.60
CA ASP A 50 -10.49 -5.86 14.45
C ASP A 50 -11.22 -4.63 13.95
N VAL A 51 -11.09 -3.53 14.69
CA VAL A 51 -11.65 -2.25 14.26
C VAL A 51 -10.62 -1.55 13.40
N VAL A 52 -10.95 -1.32 12.13
CA VAL A 52 -10.12 -0.50 11.25
C VAL A 52 -10.17 0.95 11.72
N VAL A 53 -9.04 1.46 12.18
CA VAL A 53 -8.91 2.85 12.66
C VAL A 53 -8.44 3.77 11.55
N LEU A 54 -7.45 3.32 10.76
CA LEU A 54 -6.91 4.04 9.62
C LEU A 54 -6.58 3.06 8.50
N ARG A 55 -6.62 3.53 7.26
CA ARG A 55 -6.11 2.82 6.09
C ARG A 55 -5.55 3.81 5.08
N GLY A 56 -4.60 3.35 4.28
CA GLY A 56 -4.05 4.15 3.21
C GLY A 56 -3.20 3.34 2.26
N THR A 57 -2.68 4.04 1.27
CA THR A 57 -1.70 3.53 0.33
C THR A 57 -0.52 4.49 0.27
N SER A 58 0.65 3.98 -0.11
CA SER A 58 1.84 4.79 -0.33
C SER A 58 2.57 4.29 -1.57
N PRO A 59 3.12 5.18 -2.40
CA PRO A 59 3.94 4.78 -3.52
C PRO A 59 5.20 4.07 -3.01
N VAL A 60 5.69 3.10 -3.78
CA VAL A 60 6.96 2.43 -3.47
C VAL A 60 8.09 3.22 -4.13
N ASP A 61 9.09 3.60 -3.35
CA ASP A 61 10.33 4.14 -3.89
C ASP A 61 11.23 3.00 -4.40
N TRP A 62 11.32 2.86 -5.73
CA TRP A 62 12.12 1.83 -6.38
C TRP A 62 13.62 1.98 -6.16
N ALA A 63 14.10 3.12 -5.64
CA ALA A 63 15.49 3.26 -5.24
C ALA A 63 15.82 2.49 -3.96
N LEU A 64 14.82 2.14 -3.15
CA LEU A 64 14.96 1.49 -1.85
C LEU A 64 14.76 -0.03 -1.88
N VAL A 65 14.33 -0.58 -3.03
CA VAL A 65 14.07 -2.00 -3.20
C VAL A 65 14.85 -2.57 -4.40
N PRO A 66 15.33 -3.82 -4.33
CA PRO A 66 15.95 -4.46 -5.48
C PRO A 66 14.93 -4.65 -6.62
N GLN A 67 15.40 -4.47 -7.84
CA GLN A 67 14.59 -4.66 -9.05
C GLN A 67 13.99 -6.07 -9.11
N GLY A 68 12.73 -6.16 -9.55
CA GLY A 68 12.02 -7.45 -9.69
C GLY A 68 11.65 -8.14 -8.37
N VAL A 69 11.72 -7.42 -7.23
CA VAL A 69 11.20 -7.91 -5.93
C VAL A 69 9.77 -7.42 -5.71
N VAL A 70 9.55 -6.13 -5.95
CA VAL A 70 8.25 -5.45 -5.85
C VAL A 70 7.73 -5.14 -7.25
N ASP A 71 6.42 -5.20 -7.45
CA ASP A 71 5.81 -4.81 -8.72
C ASP A 71 6.03 -3.29 -8.96
N ALA A 72 6.52 -2.94 -10.15
CA ALA A 72 6.87 -1.59 -10.52
C ALA A 72 5.65 -0.64 -10.54
N ALA A 73 4.43 -1.15 -10.77
CA ALA A 73 3.20 -0.35 -10.75
C ALA A 73 2.51 -0.35 -9.37
N ALA A 74 3.04 -1.09 -8.39
CA ALA A 74 2.33 -1.34 -7.15
C ALA A 74 2.47 -0.20 -6.14
N HIS A 75 1.37 0.00 -5.40
CA HIS A 75 1.35 0.78 -4.17
C HIS A 75 1.42 -0.18 -2.99
N ALA A 76 2.16 0.21 -1.96
CA ALA A 76 2.08 -0.46 -0.68
C ALA A 76 0.80 -0.03 0.03
N SER A 77 0.04 -0.98 0.55
CA SER A 77 -1.17 -0.72 1.32
C SER A 77 -0.89 -0.94 2.81
N TRP A 78 -1.53 -0.13 3.65
CA TRP A 78 -1.42 -0.25 5.09
C TRP A 78 -2.75 0.00 5.77
N THR A 79 -2.96 -0.66 6.90
CA THR A 79 -4.16 -0.54 7.73
C THR A 79 -3.75 -0.55 9.20
N VAL A 80 -4.22 0.43 9.98
CA VAL A 80 -4.10 0.41 11.44
C VAL A 80 -5.38 -0.16 12.02
N LEU A 81 -5.24 -1.26 12.75
CA LEU A 81 -6.32 -1.97 13.42
C LEU A 81 -6.23 -1.73 14.93
N ARG A 82 -7.38 -1.80 15.61
CA ARG A 82 -7.45 -1.93 17.06
C ARG A 82 -8.00 -3.29 17.44
N ARG A 83 -7.25 -4.04 18.25
CA ARG A 83 -7.59 -5.37 18.78
C ARG A 83 -7.19 -5.45 20.25
N ASP A 84 -8.12 -5.88 21.10
CA ASP A 84 -7.90 -6.14 22.53
C ASP A 84 -7.20 -4.98 23.26
N GLY A 85 -7.61 -3.74 22.94
CA GLY A 85 -7.05 -2.53 23.52
C GLY A 85 -5.73 -2.04 22.91
N SER A 86 -5.09 -2.84 22.05
CA SER A 86 -3.84 -2.51 21.36
C SER A 86 -4.05 -2.10 19.90
N SER A 87 -3.19 -1.24 19.38
CA SER A 87 -3.14 -0.89 17.96
C SER A 87 -2.03 -1.62 17.22
N VAL A 88 -2.34 -2.11 16.02
CA VAL A 88 -1.43 -2.85 15.14
C VAL A 88 -1.51 -2.26 13.75
N VAL A 89 -0.37 -2.05 13.10
CA VAL A 89 -0.32 -1.76 11.67
C VAL A 89 -0.13 -3.06 10.90
N GLU A 90 -0.95 -3.27 9.89
CA GLU A 90 -0.80 -4.31 8.88
C GLU A 90 -0.36 -3.67 7.57
N VAL A 91 0.67 -4.23 6.96
CA VAL A 91 1.24 -3.76 5.70
C VAL A 91 1.15 -4.86 4.67
N SER A 92 0.82 -4.51 3.43
CA SER A 92 0.81 -5.43 2.29
C SER A 92 1.39 -4.75 1.06
N VAL A 93 2.37 -5.41 0.45
CA VAL A 93 3.12 -4.91 -0.70
C VAL A 93 3.03 -5.94 -1.84
N PRO A 94 2.42 -5.59 -2.99
CA PRO A 94 2.39 -6.48 -4.13
C PRO A 94 3.79 -6.82 -4.63
N ARG A 95 4.04 -8.10 -4.92
CA ARG A 95 5.32 -8.58 -5.43
C ARG A 95 5.30 -8.69 -6.94
N ALA A 96 6.46 -8.53 -7.56
CA ALA A 96 6.59 -8.80 -8.98
C ALA A 96 6.33 -10.31 -9.26
N PRO A 97 5.74 -10.69 -10.40
CA PRO A 97 5.61 -12.09 -10.78
C PRO A 97 6.97 -12.80 -10.81
N GLY A 98 7.07 -13.98 -10.19
CA GLY A 98 8.35 -14.70 -10.11
C GLY A 98 9.42 -13.97 -9.29
N ALA A 99 9.02 -13.06 -8.41
CA ALA A 99 9.94 -12.27 -7.60
C ALA A 99 10.90 -13.17 -6.82
N ARG A 100 12.17 -12.81 -6.90
CA ARG A 100 13.23 -13.39 -6.06
C ARG A 100 12.94 -13.13 -4.57
N ARG A 101 13.40 -14.05 -3.71
CA ARG A 101 13.34 -13.84 -2.26
C ARG A 101 14.35 -12.76 -1.86
N ALA A 102 13.89 -11.76 -1.14
CA ALA A 102 14.70 -10.71 -0.55
C ALA A 102 14.05 -10.29 0.76
N GLY A 103 14.85 -9.96 1.78
CA GLY A 103 14.32 -9.40 3.02
C GLY A 103 13.71 -8.03 2.76
N LEU A 104 12.43 -7.87 3.07
CA LEU A 104 11.71 -6.60 2.94
C LEU A 104 11.28 -6.11 4.33
N ALA A 105 11.35 -4.80 4.50
CA ALA A 105 10.83 -4.09 5.66
C ALA A 105 9.97 -2.92 5.20
N ALA A 106 9.05 -2.50 6.05
CA ALA A 106 8.29 -1.29 5.87
C ALA A 106 8.35 -0.43 7.12
N ARG A 107 8.54 0.86 6.93
CA ARG A 107 8.54 1.85 8.00
C ARG A 107 7.26 2.67 7.94
N PHE A 108 6.51 2.70 9.03
CA PHE A 108 5.32 3.52 9.20
C PHE A 108 5.55 4.53 10.32
N GLY A 109 5.89 5.77 9.97
CA GLY A 109 6.38 6.75 10.94
C GLY A 109 7.65 6.22 11.66
N PRO A 110 7.65 6.09 13.01
CA PRO A 110 8.77 5.54 13.76
C PRO A 110 8.79 4.01 13.88
N VAL A 111 7.76 3.31 13.38
CA VAL A 111 7.61 1.86 13.56
C VAL A 111 8.15 1.10 12.36
N GLU A 112 9.03 0.14 12.62
CA GLU A 112 9.52 -0.83 11.64
C GLU A 112 8.65 -2.09 11.63
N VAL A 113 8.35 -2.57 10.43
CA VAL A 113 7.51 -3.74 10.16
C VAL A 113 8.30 -4.69 9.27
N ALA A 114 8.67 -5.86 9.80
CA ALA A 114 9.23 -6.91 8.96
C ALA A 114 8.14 -7.45 8.03
N LEU A 115 8.47 -7.61 6.74
CA LEU A 115 7.55 -8.15 5.74
C LEU A 115 7.92 -9.59 5.43
N ASP A 116 6.98 -10.50 5.70
CA ASP A 116 7.07 -11.90 5.36
C ASP A 116 6.75 -12.11 3.88
N LEU A 117 7.59 -12.91 3.22
CA LEU A 117 7.39 -13.29 1.83
C LEU A 117 6.70 -14.65 1.78
N PRO A 118 5.50 -14.75 1.21
CA PRO A 118 4.85 -16.04 1.04
C PRO A 118 5.65 -16.93 0.08
N ALA A 119 5.43 -18.25 0.14
CA ALA A 119 6.13 -19.20 -0.71
C ALA A 119 5.79 -19.05 -2.21
N GLY A 120 4.64 -18.44 -2.55
CA GLY A 120 4.20 -18.17 -3.92
C GLY A 120 4.27 -16.69 -4.33
N ASP A 121 3.50 -16.33 -5.35
CA ASP A 121 3.44 -14.96 -5.91
C ASP A 121 2.50 -14.00 -5.15
N GLY A 122 2.11 -14.36 -3.93
CA GLY A 122 1.29 -13.50 -3.07
C GLY A 122 2.03 -12.22 -2.62
N PRO A 123 1.32 -11.21 -2.12
CA PRO A 123 1.94 -9.99 -1.61
C PRO A 123 2.83 -10.29 -0.40
N ALA A 124 3.88 -9.49 -0.21
CA ALA A 124 4.63 -9.49 1.03
C ALA A 124 3.79 -8.78 2.11
N THR A 125 3.62 -9.40 3.27
CA THR A 125 2.77 -8.85 4.33
C THR A 125 3.51 -8.80 5.66
N GLY A 126 3.17 -7.85 6.52
CA GLY A 126 3.79 -7.74 7.82
C GLY A 126 2.86 -7.05 8.82
N ARG A 127 3.13 -7.28 10.10
CA ARG A 127 2.36 -6.69 11.19
C ARG A 127 3.29 -6.22 12.30
N ALA A 128 3.01 -5.06 12.87
CA ALA A 128 3.74 -4.56 14.03
C ALA A 128 2.81 -3.78 14.98
N PRO A 129 3.06 -3.82 16.29
CA PRO A 129 2.35 -2.95 17.23
C PRO A 129 2.70 -1.49 16.94
N VAL A 130 1.71 -0.61 17.06
CA VAL A 130 1.89 0.84 16.96
C VAL A 130 1.31 1.54 18.18
N PRO A 131 1.89 2.67 18.63
CA PRO A 131 1.29 3.46 19.69
C PRO A 131 -0.10 3.96 19.29
N ASP A 132 -1.05 4.00 20.23
CA ASP A 132 -2.41 4.55 20.00
C ASP A 132 -2.37 6.00 19.48
N ALA A 133 -1.34 6.76 19.84
CA ALA A 133 -1.11 8.13 19.37
C ALA A 133 -0.92 8.23 17.84
N VAL A 134 -0.68 7.13 17.13
CA VAL A 134 -0.55 7.09 15.67
C VAL A 134 -1.78 7.65 14.95
N VAL A 135 -2.97 7.52 15.58
CA VAL A 135 -4.24 8.03 15.06
C VAL A 135 -4.29 9.55 15.06
N LEU A 136 -3.47 10.19 15.91
CA LEU A 136 -3.40 11.63 16.07
C LEU A 136 -2.32 12.28 15.20
N LEU A 137 -1.44 11.48 14.55
CA LEU A 137 -0.41 12.02 13.67
C LEU A 137 -1.03 12.83 12.52
N PRO A 138 -0.44 13.94 12.07
CA PRO A 138 -0.87 14.62 10.85
C PRO A 138 -0.86 13.66 9.64
N ALA A 139 -1.74 13.88 8.66
CA ALA A 139 -1.83 13.01 7.49
C ALA A 139 -0.51 12.87 6.71
N GLY A 140 0.29 13.94 6.64
CA GLY A 140 1.61 13.93 6.00
C GLY A 140 2.68 13.13 6.75
N GLU A 141 2.46 12.80 8.02
CA GLU A 141 3.36 11.97 8.83
C GLU A 141 2.93 10.49 8.85
N ARG A 142 1.75 10.17 8.30
CA ARG A 142 1.24 8.80 8.14
C ARG A 142 1.73 8.18 6.84
N THR A 143 3.03 8.25 6.63
CA THR A 143 3.69 7.75 5.42
C THR A 143 4.26 6.36 5.67
N LEU A 144 4.07 5.48 4.69
CA LEU A 144 4.68 4.16 4.66
C LEU A 144 5.83 4.18 3.65
N THR A 145 7.01 3.73 4.08
CA THR A 145 8.18 3.55 3.21
C THR A 145 8.57 2.08 3.21
N VAL A 146 8.57 1.45 2.03
CA VAL A 146 9.03 0.06 1.87
C VAL A 146 10.47 0.06 1.38
N TYR A 147 11.31 -0.77 1.98
CA TYR A 147 12.71 -0.89 1.64
C TYR A 147 13.25 -2.31 1.87
N ALA A 148 14.42 -2.62 1.32
CA ALA A 148 15.14 -3.84 1.63
C ALA A 148 16.39 -3.49 2.45
N PRO A 149 16.48 -3.89 3.74
CA PRO A 149 17.57 -3.50 4.63
C PRO A 149 18.98 -3.81 4.08
N ASP A 150 19.12 -4.93 3.37
CA ASP A 150 20.39 -5.37 2.76
C ASP A 150 20.73 -4.65 1.44
N PHE A 151 19.86 -3.74 0.98
CA PHE A 151 20.00 -3.01 -0.29
C PHE A 151 20.12 -1.50 -0.07
N ALA A 152 19.19 -0.90 0.67
CA ALA A 152 19.15 0.53 0.94
C ALA A 152 18.35 0.83 2.22
N VAL A 153 18.68 1.92 2.90
CA VAL A 153 17.99 2.38 4.12
C VAL A 153 17.41 3.78 3.88
N PRO A 154 16.12 4.04 4.18
CA PRO A 154 15.43 5.27 3.78
C PRO A 154 16.08 6.60 4.19
N ASP A 155 16.73 6.67 5.36
CA ASP A 155 17.31 7.91 5.89
C ASP A 155 18.73 8.20 5.40
N ARG A 156 19.28 7.33 4.55
CA ARG A 156 20.60 7.47 3.99
C ARG A 156 20.48 7.62 2.49
N LEU A 157 21.11 8.65 1.92
CA LEU A 157 21.21 8.76 0.47
C LEU A 157 21.80 7.45 -0.07
N PRO A 158 21.09 6.71 -0.95
CA PRO A 158 21.57 5.43 -1.42
C PRO A 158 22.92 5.61 -2.12
N ASP A 159 23.96 4.94 -1.64
CA ASP A 159 25.25 4.94 -2.32
C ASP A 159 25.10 4.21 -3.66
N PRO A 160 25.22 4.91 -4.81
CA PRO A 160 25.06 4.28 -6.12
C PRO A 160 26.12 3.19 -6.36
N ASP A 161 27.26 3.29 -5.65
CA ASP A 161 28.40 2.40 -5.72
C ASP A 161 28.43 1.32 -4.63
N ALA A 162 27.34 1.17 -3.87
CA ALA A 162 27.23 0.08 -2.90
C ALA A 162 27.40 -1.29 -3.60
N PRO A 163 28.30 -2.17 -3.13
CA PRO A 163 28.57 -3.45 -3.79
C PRO A 163 27.33 -4.32 -3.99
N ALA A 164 26.44 -4.38 -3.00
CA ALA A 164 25.18 -5.14 -3.09
C ALA A 164 24.24 -4.59 -4.18
N ARG A 165 24.16 -3.27 -4.30
CA ARG A 165 23.35 -2.60 -5.33
C ARG A 165 23.90 -2.86 -6.72
N ARG A 166 25.21 -2.67 -6.92
CA ARG A 166 25.87 -2.99 -8.21
C ARG A 166 25.71 -4.46 -8.56
N ALA A 167 25.90 -5.37 -7.61
CA ALA A 167 25.71 -6.80 -7.84
C ALA A 167 24.27 -7.14 -8.27
N ALA A 168 23.25 -6.53 -7.63
CA ALA A 168 21.85 -6.73 -7.99
C ALA A 168 21.50 -6.19 -9.39
N ILE A 169 22.07 -5.04 -9.78
CA ILE A 169 21.91 -4.43 -11.11
C ILE A 169 22.58 -5.30 -12.17
N VAL A 170 23.84 -5.71 -11.96
CA VAL A 170 24.58 -6.56 -12.88
C VAL A 170 23.90 -7.93 -13.04
N ALA A 171 23.40 -8.52 -11.95
CA ALA A 171 22.64 -9.76 -12.02
C ALA A 171 21.38 -9.63 -12.89
N LEU A 172 20.62 -8.53 -12.73
CA LEU A 172 19.45 -8.26 -13.58
C LEU A 172 19.85 -8.08 -15.05
N ALA A 173 20.89 -7.27 -15.32
CA ALA A 173 21.37 -7.04 -16.68
C ALA A 173 21.73 -8.36 -17.38
N ARG A 174 22.44 -9.27 -16.68
CA ARG A 174 22.78 -10.60 -17.20
C ARG A 174 21.55 -11.43 -17.54
N THR A 175 20.51 -11.40 -16.70
CA THR A 175 19.26 -12.15 -16.99
C THR A 175 18.51 -11.60 -18.19
N ARG A 176 18.63 -10.29 -18.47
CA ARG A 176 17.98 -9.67 -19.63
C ARG A 176 18.65 -10.00 -20.95
N VAL A 177 19.98 -10.06 -21.02
CA VAL A 177 20.71 -10.33 -22.27
C VAL A 177 20.34 -11.69 -22.88
N GLY A 178 19.96 -12.67 -22.06
CA GLY A 178 19.47 -13.98 -22.52
C GLY A 178 17.95 -14.09 -22.70
N SER A 179 17.19 -13.01 -22.51
CA SER A 179 15.73 -13.04 -22.58
C SER A 179 15.25 -12.95 -24.04
N PRO A 180 14.17 -13.67 -24.44
CA PRO A 180 13.58 -13.55 -25.78
C PRO A 180 13.09 -12.13 -26.11
N GLY A 181 12.90 -11.28 -25.10
CA GLY A 181 12.54 -9.87 -25.25
C GLY A 181 13.72 -8.90 -25.27
N ALA A 182 14.96 -9.38 -25.30
CA ALA A 182 16.15 -8.52 -25.36
C ALA A 182 16.20 -7.75 -26.68
N THR A 183 16.43 -6.45 -26.58
CA THR A 183 16.64 -5.60 -27.76
C THR A 183 18.02 -5.86 -28.38
N LEU A 184 18.17 -5.56 -29.67
CA LEU A 184 19.45 -5.71 -30.38
C LEU A 184 20.58 -4.90 -29.69
N ALA A 185 20.25 -3.74 -29.11
CA ALA A 185 21.19 -2.92 -28.35
C ALA A 185 21.63 -3.59 -27.03
N GLU A 186 20.73 -4.27 -26.33
CA GLU A 186 21.06 -5.04 -25.12
C GLU A 186 21.95 -6.25 -25.45
N TYR A 187 21.78 -6.86 -26.62
CA TYR A 187 22.61 -7.98 -27.08
C TYR A 187 24.04 -7.55 -27.43
N VAL A 188 24.19 -6.42 -28.16
CA VAL A 188 25.51 -5.89 -28.55
C VAL A 188 26.30 -5.35 -27.36
N ALA A 189 25.63 -4.80 -26.34
CA ALA A 189 26.29 -4.33 -25.12
C ALA A 189 26.72 -5.46 -24.17
N GLY A 190 26.18 -6.68 -24.34
CA GLY A 190 26.47 -7.85 -23.52
C GLY A 190 27.51 -8.81 -24.10
N ALA A 191 27.91 -8.62 -25.36
CA ALA A 191 28.96 -9.37 -26.07
C ALA A 191 30.34 -8.74 -25.84
#